data_AF-A0A5B7ER09-F1
#
_entry.id   AF-A0A5B7ER09-F1
#
_cell.length_a   1.000
_cell.length_b   1.000
_cell.length_c   1.000
_cell.angle_alpha   90.00
_cell.angle_beta   90.00
_cell.angle_gamma   90.00
#
_symmetry.space_group_name_H-M   'P 1'
#
loop_
_entity.id
_entity.type
_entity.pdbx_description
1 polymer ?
#
loop_
_entity_poly.entity_id
_entity_poly.type
_entity_poly.pdbx_seq_one_letter_code
_entity_poly.pdbx_strand_id
1 'polypeptide(L)'
;MLGALLESSFKDNLYVELCSYPSPNVRSGSFVYDVDIKIPEWEPTKEELRTLSGEMVKLSLAAHRFERLEVDASVALKMFADNRFKTQQIPQMAAQSTSGNTVVVYRIGDFVEVSRGPMMADTSHLGKVSIVAVHPIESNEVQLFRVQGVALPRGFLLNHFAYGVLEKRAQQMNSGRLPLNISSTKPQTQASTL
;
A
#
# COMPACT_ATOMS: atom_id res chain seq x y z
N MET A 1 6.27 -2.00 2.74
CA MET A 1 6.80 -1.09 3.77
C MET A 1 5.73 -0.13 4.28
N LEU A 2 5.08 0.71 3.46
CA LEU A 2 3.99 1.58 3.95
C LEU A 2 2.84 0.80 4.59
N GLY A 3 2.39 -0.32 3.98
CA GLY A 3 1.41 -1.22 4.62
C GLY A 3 1.86 -1.72 6.00
N ALA A 4 3.08 -2.28 6.10
CA ALA A 4 3.67 -2.73 7.38
C ALA A 4 3.74 -1.63 8.44
N LEU A 5 4.11 -0.42 8.05
CA LEU A 5 4.10 0.74 8.94
C LEU A 5 2.68 1.00 9.45
N LEU A 6 1.69 1.05 8.56
CA LEU A 6 0.31 1.34 8.92
C LEU A 6 -0.27 0.25 9.82
N GLU A 7 0.02 -1.02 9.59
CA GLU A 7 -0.46 -2.09 10.46
C GLU A 7 0.18 -2.05 11.86
N SER A 8 1.45 -1.66 11.97
CA SER A 8 2.16 -1.60 13.26
C SER A 8 2.01 -0.29 14.03
N SER A 9 1.58 0.80 13.39
CA SER A 9 1.55 2.14 14.00
C SER A 9 0.29 2.41 14.84
N PHE A 10 -0.82 1.75 14.52
CA PHE A 10 -2.05 1.88 15.28
C PHE A 10 -2.10 0.72 16.28
N LYS A 11 -2.02 1.06 17.58
CA LYS A 11 -1.96 0.11 18.71
C LYS A 11 -3.06 -0.96 18.64
N ASP A 12 -2.93 -2.02 19.45
CA ASP A 12 -3.83 -3.18 19.60
C ASP A 12 -5.36 -2.90 19.65
N ASN A 13 -5.77 -1.65 19.85
CA ASN A 13 -7.15 -1.23 19.96
C ASN A 13 -7.81 -0.86 18.62
N LEU A 14 -7.03 -0.74 17.52
CA LEU A 14 -7.56 -0.34 16.22
C LEU A 14 -7.13 -1.31 15.13
N TYR A 15 -8.11 -1.96 14.52
CA TYR A 15 -7.88 -2.79 13.35
C TYR A 15 -7.75 -1.93 12.09
N VAL A 16 -6.58 -2.00 11.46
CA VAL A 16 -6.29 -1.29 10.20
C VAL A 16 -6.46 -2.26 9.04
N GLU A 17 -7.40 -1.95 8.13
CA GLU A 17 -7.69 -2.81 6.99
C GLU A 17 -7.03 -2.25 5.73
N LEU A 18 -5.92 -2.86 5.33
CA LEU A 18 -5.15 -2.47 4.15
C LEU A 18 -5.93 -2.78 2.86
N CYS A 19 -6.15 -1.78 2.00
CA CYS A 19 -7.02 -1.90 0.83
C CYS A 19 -6.22 -2.12 -0.46
N SER A 20 -5.57 -1.08 -0.97
CA SER A 20 -4.90 -1.12 -2.26
C SER A 20 -3.65 -0.26 -2.30
N TYR A 21 -2.76 -0.57 -3.22
CA TYR A 21 -1.65 0.29 -3.58
C TYR A 21 -1.60 0.32 -5.13
N PRO A 22 -1.83 1.48 -5.77
CA PRO A 22 -1.76 1.58 -7.22
C PRO A 22 -0.32 1.35 -7.71
N SER A 23 -0.18 0.92 -8.95
CA SER A 23 1.13 0.73 -9.59
C SER A 23 1.99 2.01 -9.45
N PRO A 24 3.27 1.89 -9.07
CA PRO A 24 4.12 3.05 -8.86
C PRO A 24 4.21 3.93 -10.12
N ASN A 25 4.00 5.24 -9.95
CA ASN A 25 4.23 6.24 -10.99
C ASN A 25 5.16 7.33 -10.44
N VAL A 26 6.44 7.28 -10.83
CA VAL A 26 7.46 8.22 -10.31
C VAL A 26 7.09 9.69 -10.58
N ARG A 27 6.44 9.99 -11.72
CA ARG A 27 6.01 11.36 -12.07
C ARG A 27 4.94 11.92 -11.14
N SER A 28 4.21 11.06 -10.44
CA SER A 28 3.20 11.48 -9.45
C SER A 28 3.82 12.14 -8.22
N GLY A 29 5.12 11.96 -7.98
CA GLY A 29 5.86 12.60 -6.89
C GLY A 29 5.69 11.96 -5.51
N SER A 30 4.89 10.89 -5.37
CA SER A 30 4.73 10.17 -4.11
C SER A 30 4.45 8.68 -4.32
N PHE A 31 4.77 7.87 -3.31
CA PHE A 31 4.21 6.52 -3.16
C PHE A 31 2.99 6.60 -2.25
N VAL A 32 2.02 5.70 -2.47
CA VAL A 32 0.77 5.71 -1.71
C VAL A 32 0.33 4.32 -1.29
N TYR A 33 -0.49 4.29 -0.25
CA TYR A 33 -1.21 3.10 0.20
C TYR A 33 -2.60 3.53 0.68
N ASP A 34 -3.63 2.87 0.17
CA ASP A 34 -5.03 3.11 0.52
C ASP A 34 -5.43 2.16 1.65
N VAL A 35 -6.06 2.70 2.69
CA VAL A 35 -6.30 1.99 3.95
C VAL A 35 -7.62 2.44 4.58
N ASP A 36 -8.30 1.52 5.24
CA ASP A 36 -9.38 1.82 6.16
C ASP A 36 -8.86 1.74 7.60
N ILE A 37 -8.75 2.88 8.26
CA ILE A 37 -8.16 3.01 9.61
C ILE A 37 -9.24 2.85 10.70
N LYS A 38 -10.53 2.74 10.31
CA LYS A 38 -11.68 2.63 11.24
C LYS A 38 -11.80 3.79 12.25
N ILE A 39 -11.14 4.92 11.99
CA ILE A 39 -11.31 6.17 12.73
C ILE A 39 -12.17 7.10 11.84
N PRO A 40 -13.40 7.42 12.25
CA PRO A 40 -14.23 8.40 11.54
C PRO A 40 -13.55 9.77 11.52
N GLU A 41 -13.58 10.44 10.36
CA GLU A 41 -13.14 11.84 10.20
C GLU A 41 -11.70 12.12 10.68
N TRP A 42 -10.81 11.11 10.61
CA TRP A 42 -9.42 11.30 11.01
C TRP A 42 -8.69 12.25 10.06
N GLU A 43 -8.22 13.36 10.60
CA GLU A 43 -7.26 14.25 9.96
C GLU A 43 -5.93 14.17 10.72
N PRO A 44 -4.87 13.61 10.11
CA PRO A 44 -3.60 13.50 10.81
C PRO A 44 -2.96 14.86 11.01
N THR A 45 -2.51 15.07 12.24
CA THR A 45 -1.65 16.18 12.61
C THR A 45 -0.25 16.05 12.00
N LYS A 46 0.47 17.17 11.93
CA LYS A 46 1.88 17.17 11.51
C LYS A 46 2.77 16.31 12.42
N GLU A 47 2.40 16.16 13.69
CA GLU A 47 3.16 15.36 14.66
C GLU A 47 2.95 13.86 14.44
N GLU A 48 1.72 13.43 14.13
CA GLU A 48 1.43 12.05 13.73
C GLU A 48 2.16 11.67 12.45
N LEU A 49 2.16 12.54 11.42
CA LEU A 49 2.90 12.31 10.17
C LEU A 49 4.41 12.20 10.39
N ARG A 50 4.98 13.02 11.28
CA ARG A 50 6.39 12.91 11.69
C ARG A 50 6.67 11.62 12.45
N THR A 51 5.75 11.18 13.30
CA THR A 51 5.85 9.92 14.03
C THR A 51 5.86 8.75 13.05
N LEU A 52 4.91 8.69 12.11
CA LEU A 52 4.87 7.70 11.04
C LEU A 52 6.18 7.70 10.21
N SER A 53 6.72 8.87 9.91
CA SER A 53 8.00 9.00 9.20
C SER A 53 9.16 8.43 10.02
N GLY A 54 9.20 8.69 11.34
CA GLY A 54 10.20 8.15 12.25
C GLY A 54 10.14 6.62 12.35
N GLU A 55 8.94 6.05 12.47
CA GLU A 55 8.74 4.60 12.46
C GLU A 55 9.14 3.97 11.11
N MET A 56 8.88 4.64 9.97
CA MET A 56 9.37 4.18 8.66
C MET A 56 10.90 4.14 8.60
N VAL A 57 11.57 5.13 9.20
CA VAL A 57 13.04 5.14 9.29
C VAL A 57 13.53 3.98 10.14
N LYS A 58 12.90 3.68 11.28
CA LYS A 58 13.23 2.50 12.09
C LYS A 58 13.08 1.20 11.29
N LEU A 59 11.98 1.05 10.53
CA LEU A 59 11.75 -0.11 9.66
C LEU A 59 12.82 -0.25 8.56
N SER A 60 13.32 0.86 8.00
CA SER A 60 14.47 0.84 7.08
C SER A 60 15.73 0.34 7.76
N LEU A 61 16.03 0.82 8.97
CA LEU A 61 17.24 0.46 9.71
C LEU A 61 17.25 -0.99 10.18
N ALA A 62 16.08 -1.62 10.33
CA ALA A 62 15.97 -3.03 10.71
C ALA A 62 16.50 -4.02 9.65
N ALA A 63 16.69 -3.57 8.40
CA ALA A 63 17.27 -4.37 7.30
C ALA A 63 16.59 -5.74 7.08
N HIS A 64 15.27 -5.79 7.23
CA HIS A 64 14.50 -7.00 6.96
C HIS A 64 14.53 -7.34 5.47
N ARG A 65 14.81 -8.61 5.14
CA ARG A 65 14.76 -9.10 3.77
C ARG A 65 13.32 -9.15 3.26
N PHE A 66 13.15 -8.88 1.97
CA PHE A 66 11.89 -9.16 1.28
C PHE A 66 11.89 -10.62 0.84
N GLU A 67 11.19 -11.47 1.58
CA GLU A 67 11.09 -12.89 1.29
C GLU A 67 9.94 -13.12 0.30
N ARG A 68 10.27 -13.53 -0.94
CA ARG A 68 9.28 -13.83 -1.98
C ARG A 68 8.82 -15.28 -1.87
N LEU A 69 7.52 -15.49 -1.73
CA LEU A 69 6.90 -16.81 -1.80
C LEU A 69 5.80 -16.81 -2.87
N GLU A 70 5.79 -17.82 -3.73
CA GLU A 70 4.69 -18.07 -4.64
C GLU A 70 3.80 -19.16 -4.04
N VAL A 71 2.51 -18.87 -3.89
CA VAL A 71 1.54 -19.75 -3.23
C VAL A 71 0.29 -19.90 -4.08
N ASP A 72 -0.43 -21.01 -3.89
CA ASP A 72 -1.76 -21.17 -4.46
C ASP A 72 -2.74 -20.13 -3.93
N ALA A 73 -3.67 -19.70 -4.78
CA ALA A 73 -4.72 -18.76 -4.41
C ALA A 73 -5.52 -19.23 -3.18
N SER A 74 -5.76 -20.54 -3.04
CA SER A 74 -6.47 -21.12 -1.89
C SER A 74 -5.72 -20.95 -0.57
N VAL A 75 -4.37 -20.98 -0.59
CA VAL A 75 -3.54 -20.73 0.58
C VAL A 75 -3.51 -19.24 0.89
N ALA A 76 -3.33 -18.39 -0.13
CA ALA A 76 -3.38 -16.94 0.06
C ALA A 76 -4.72 -16.48 0.64
N LEU A 77 -5.85 -17.02 0.17
CA LEU A 77 -7.18 -16.70 0.72
C LEU A 77 -7.30 -17.06 2.21
N LYS A 78 -6.60 -18.09 2.69
CA LYS A 78 -6.53 -18.41 4.13
C LYS A 78 -5.62 -17.45 4.88
N MET A 79 -4.49 -17.05 4.29
CA MET A 79 -3.55 -16.09 4.88
C MET A 79 -4.19 -14.70 5.07
N PHE A 80 -5.06 -14.29 4.16
CA PHE A 80 -5.69 -12.97 4.14
C PHE A 80 -7.18 -13.01 4.47
N ALA A 81 -7.66 -14.06 5.15
CA ALA A 81 -9.08 -14.28 5.42
C ALA A 81 -9.74 -13.12 6.19
N ASP A 82 -8.97 -12.43 7.03
CA ASP A 82 -9.46 -11.31 7.85
C ASP A 82 -9.51 -9.98 7.09
N ASN A 83 -8.92 -9.89 5.89
CA ASN A 83 -8.91 -8.68 5.07
C ASN A 83 -9.83 -8.84 3.85
N ARG A 84 -10.93 -8.08 3.83
CA ARG A 84 -11.96 -8.19 2.79
C ARG A 84 -11.42 -7.79 1.41
N PHE A 85 -10.56 -6.76 1.35
CA PHE A 85 -10.04 -6.24 0.09
C PHE A 85 -9.10 -7.23 -0.56
N LYS A 86 -8.20 -7.83 0.22
CA LYS A 86 -7.25 -8.83 -0.27
C LYS A 86 -7.98 -10.08 -0.74
N THR A 87 -8.96 -10.55 0.04
CA THR A 87 -9.80 -11.71 -0.32
C THR A 87 -10.50 -11.53 -1.67
N GLN A 88 -10.96 -10.31 -1.99
CA GLN A 88 -11.57 -10.00 -3.29
C GLN A 88 -10.55 -9.84 -4.42
N GLN A 89 -9.34 -9.33 -4.13
CA GLN A 89 -8.30 -9.09 -5.12
C GLN A 89 -7.56 -10.38 -5.55
N ILE A 90 -7.35 -11.32 -4.62
CA ILE A 90 -6.54 -12.53 -4.83
C ILE A 90 -7.01 -13.35 -6.05
N PRO A 91 -8.31 -13.64 -6.26
CA PRO A 91 -8.77 -14.42 -7.41
C PRO A 91 -8.40 -13.75 -8.76
N GLN A 92 -8.55 -12.42 -8.85
CA GLN A 92 -8.18 -11.67 -10.05
C GLN A 92 -6.66 -11.64 -10.26
N MET A 93 -5.89 -11.61 -9.16
CA MET A 93 -4.43 -11.72 -9.21
C MET A 93 -3.97 -13.09 -9.69
N ALA A 94 -4.58 -14.15 -9.18
CA ALA A 94 -4.27 -15.53 -9.54
C ALA A 94 -4.56 -15.82 -11.02
N ALA A 95 -5.73 -15.38 -11.51
CA ALA A 95 -6.13 -15.58 -12.90
C ALA A 95 -5.20 -14.91 -13.93
N GLN A 96 -4.44 -13.89 -13.50
CA GLN A 96 -3.48 -13.18 -14.35
C GLN A 96 -2.03 -13.69 -14.19
N SER A 97 -1.81 -14.70 -13.33
CA SER A 97 -0.51 -15.37 -13.20
C SER A 97 -0.27 -16.33 -14.36
N THR A 98 0.99 -16.69 -14.59
CA THR A 98 1.36 -17.68 -15.63
C THR A 98 0.73 -19.05 -15.40
N SER A 99 0.56 -19.46 -14.13
CA SER A 99 -0.08 -20.72 -13.75
C SER A 99 -1.61 -20.64 -13.77
N GLY A 100 -2.18 -19.43 -13.78
CA GLY A 100 -3.61 -19.17 -13.64
C GLY A 100 -4.18 -19.39 -12.23
N ASN A 101 -3.38 -19.83 -11.26
CA ASN A 101 -3.86 -20.18 -9.91
C ASN A 101 -2.93 -19.74 -8.77
N THR A 102 -1.76 -19.16 -9.06
CA THR A 102 -0.79 -18.73 -8.02
C THR A 102 -0.78 -17.23 -7.83
N VAL A 103 -0.45 -16.79 -6.61
CA VAL A 103 -0.14 -15.39 -6.30
C VAL A 103 1.21 -15.31 -5.60
N VAL A 104 1.87 -14.17 -5.79
CA VAL A 104 3.13 -13.89 -5.11
C VAL A 104 2.84 -13.10 -3.84
N VAL A 105 3.40 -13.59 -2.75
CA VAL A 105 3.36 -13.01 -1.41
C VAL A 105 4.77 -12.60 -1.04
N TYR A 106 4.91 -11.42 -0.44
CA TYR A 106 6.15 -10.96 0.16
C TYR A 106 6.00 -10.85 1.66
N ARG A 107 7.00 -11.36 2.39
CA ARG A 107 7.14 -11.15 3.83
C ARG A 107 8.27 -10.17 4.12
N ILE A 108 8.03 -9.25 5.05
CA ILE A 108 9.05 -8.37 5.64
C ILE A 108 8.88 -8.32 7.16
N GLY A 109 9.81 -8.95 7.89
CA GLY A 109 9.62 -9.16 9.33
C GLY A 109 8.37 -9.99 9.59
N ASP A 110 7.40 -9.46 10.33
CA ASP A 110 6.14 -10.14 10.63
C ASP A 110 4.99 -9.74 9.68
N PHE A 111 5.22 -8.77 8.80
CA PHE A 111 4.22 -8.29 7.85
C PHE A 111 4.24 -9.09 6.55
N VAL A 112 3.06 -9.40 6.02
CA VAL A 112 2.88 -10.20 4.81
C VAL A 112 1.91 -9.50 3.85
N GLU A 113 2.24 -9.47 2.55
CA GLU A 113 1.46 -8.75 1.55
C GLU A 113 1.49 -9.44 0.18
N VAL A 114 0.37 -9.45 -0.53
CA VAL A 114 0.32 -9.92 -1.93
C VAL A 114 0.85 -8.83 -2.85
N SER A 115 1.72 -9.16 -3.81
CA SER A 115 2.19 -8.21 -4.84
C SER A 115 2.73 -8.91 -6.08
N ARG A 116 2.66 -8.24 -7.23
CA ARG A 116 3.13 -8.78 -8.52
C ARG A 116 4.52 -8.31 -8.92
N GLY A 117 4.94 -7.15 -8.44
CA GLY A 117 6.22 -6.54 -8.85
C GLY A 117 7.41 -7.20 -8.16
N PRO A 118 8.62 -7.07 -8.73
CA PRO A 118 9.84 -7.32 -7.98
C PRO A 118 9.95 -6.31 -6.82
N MET A 119 10.57 -6.74 -5.73
CA MET A 119 10.88 -5.90 -4.57
C MET A 119 12.39 -5.64 -4.46
N MET A 120 12.77 -4.66 -3.63
CA MET A 120 14.17 -4.49 -3.22
C MET A 120 14.63 -5.70 -2.39
N ALA A 121 15.94 -5.89 -2.21
CA ALA A 121 16.46 -7.05 -1.48
C ALA A 121 16.11 -7.02 0.03
N ASP A 122 16.25 -5.86 0.65
CA ASP A 122 15.91 -5.62 2.06
C ASP A 122 15.46 -4.17 2.30
N THR A 123 14.91 -3.90 3.50
CA THR A 123 14.37 -2.58 3.86
C THR A 123 15.45 -1.50 3.99
N SER A 124 16.72 -1.85 4.15
CA SER A 124 17.81 -0.89 4.30
C SER A 124 18.08 -0.10 3.02
N HIS A 125 17.65 -0.60 1.86
CA HIS A 125 17.71 0.15 0.61
C HIS A 125 16.86 1.44 0.62
N LEU A 126 15.91 1.57 1.55
CA LEU A 126 15.20 2.82 1.77
C LEU A 126 16.12 3.84 2.46
N GLY A 127 16.39 4.96 1.79
CA GLY A 127 17.17 6.07 2.32
C GLY A 127 16.30 7.09 3.03
N LYS A 128 16.35 8.34 2.58
CA LYS A 128 15.56 9.43 3.15
C LYS A 128 14.08 9.20 2.85
N VAL A 129 13.21 9.28 3.84
CA VAL A 129 11.76 9.03 3.71
C VAL A 129 10.94 9.96 4.61
N SER A 130 9.81 10.42 4.09
CA SER A 130 8.79 11.18 4.83
C SER A 130 7.39 10.72 4.42
N ILE A 131 6.52 10.53 5.40
CA ILE A 131 5.07 10.43 5.23
C ILE A 131 4.52 11.85 5.38
N VAL A 132 3.85 12.37 4.35
CA VAL A 132 3.63 13.83 4.22
C VAL A 132 2.18 14.25 4.15
N ALA A 133 1.26 13.34 3.80
CA ALA A 133 -0.17 13.63 3.77
C ALA A 133 -0.99 12.34 3.86
N VAL A 134 -2.24 12.52 4.27
CA VAL A 134 -3.31 11.54 4.17
C VAL A 134 -4.50 12.26 3.57
N HIS A 135 -5.13 11.67 2.56
CA HIS A 135 -6.31 12.24 1.91
C HIS A 135 -7.48 11.27 2.06
N PRO A 136 -8.68 11.74 2.48
CA PRO A 136 -9.87 10.90 2.39
C PRO A 136 -10.15 10.56 0.91
N ILE A 137 -10.57 9.32 0.67
CA ILE A 137 -11.03 8.86 -0.64
C ILE A 137 -12.51 8.50 -0.48
N GLU A 138 -13.34 9.01 -1.38
CA GLU A 138 -14.74 8.59 -1.48
C GLU A 138 -14.82 7.11 -1.87
N SER A 139 -15.51 6.32 -1.06
CA SER A 139 -15.85 4.93 -1.34
C SER A 139 -17.26 4.67 -0.83
N ASN A 140 -18.03 3.87 -1.56
CA ASN A 140 -19.46 3.67 -1.30
C ASN A 140 -19.74 2.88 -0.01
N GLU A 141 -18.77 2.10 0.48
CA GLU A 141 -18.98 1.13 1.57
C GLU A 141 -18.23 1.48 2.86
N VAL A 142 -17.05 2.09 2.75
CA VAL A 142 -16.17 2.40 3.88
C VAL A 142 -15.44 3.71 3.67
N GLN A 143 -15.06 4.38 4.76
CA GLN A 143 -14.17 5.52 4.69
C GLN A 143 -12.75 5.05 4.41
N LEU A 144 -12.22 5.40 3.23
CA LEU A 144 -10.83 5.10 2.88
C LEU A 144 -9.95 6.33 3.01
N PHE A 145 -8.69 6.08 3.29
CA PHE A 145 -7.64 7.09 3.37
C PHE A 145 -6.48 6.70 2.47
N ARG A 146 -6.03 7.64 1.64
CA ARG A 146 -4.79 7.54 0.87
C ARG A 146 -3.65 8.12 1.67
N VAL A 147 -2.83 7.25 2.27
CA VAL A 147 -1.60 7.66 2.94
C VAL A 147 -0.51 7.80 1.89
N GLN A 148 0.21 8.92 1.90
CA GLN A 148 1.24 9.21 0.91
C GLN A 148 2.54 9.72 1.50
N GLY A 149 3.63 9.30 0.86
CA GLY A 149 4.98 9.66 1.26
C GLY A 149 5.92 9.84 0.08
N VAL A 150 7.11 10.35 0.37
CA VAL A 150 8.20 10.49 -0.59
C VAL A 150 9.46 9.89 -0.02
N ALA A 151 10.19 9.17 -0.85
CA ALA A 151 11.43 8.53 -0.45
C ALA A 151 12.49 8.59 -1.53
N LEU A 152 13.74 8.50 -1.09
CA LEU A 152 14.92 8.34 -1.92
C LEU A 152 15.64 7.05 -1.55
N PRO A 153 16.25 6.34 -2.52
CA PRO A 153 17.09 5.19 -2.22
C PRO A 153 18.27 5.55 -1.33
N ARG A 154 18.76 4.58 -0.54
CA ARG A 154 20.01 4.74 0.23
C ARG A 154 21.16 5.06 -0.73
N GLY A 155 21.98 6.04 -0.35
CA GLY A 155 23.09 6.55 -1.17
C GLY A 155 22.72 7.69 -2.12
N PHE A 156 21.42 7.99 -2.31
CA PHE A 156 21.02 9.17 -3.08
C PHE A 156 21.08 10.42 -2.19
N LEU A 157 22.09 11.27 -2.44
CA LEU A 157 22.28 12.50 -1.68
C LEU A 157 21.47 13.64 -2.28
N LEU A 158 20.53 14.17 -1.50
CA LEU A 158 19.77 15.36 -1.83
C LEU A 158 19.76 16.31 -0.63
N ASN A 159 20.10 17.58 -0.86
CA ASN A 159 20.10 18.57 0.20
C ASN A 159 18.69 18.79 0.78
N HIS A 160 18.64 19.34 1.99
CA HIS A 160 17.38 19.54 2.72
C HIS A 160 16.37 20.40 1.94
N PHE A 161 16.82 21.47 1.29
CA PHE A 161 15.94 22.37 0.52
C PHE A 161 15.29 21.63 -0.66
N ALA A 162 16.08 20.95 -1.47
CA ALA A 162 15.58 20.21 -2.63
C ALA A 162 14.66 19.06 -2.22
N TYR A 163 14.96 18.36 -1.11
CA TYR A 163 14.05 17.36 -0.57
C TYR A 163 12.73 17.98 -0.10
N GLY A 164 12.77 19.16 0.53
CA GLY A 164 11.57 19.90 0.92
C GLY A 164 10.68 20.28 -0.26
N VAL A 165 11.25 20.49 -1.46
CA VAL A 165 10.46 20.67 -2.69
C VAL A 165 9.72 19.38 -3.06
N LEU A 166 10.37 18.22 -2.92
CA LEU A 166 9.73 16.92 -3.14
C LEU A 166 8.62 16.67 -2.12
N GLU A 167 8.85 16.98 -0.84
CA GLU A 167 7.83 16.86 0.21
C GLU A 167 6.59 17.72 -0.09
N LYS A 168 6.78 18.99 -0.47
CA LYS A 168 5.68 19.88 -0.88
C LYS A 168 4.90 19.33 -2.06
N ARG A 169 5.58 18.78 -3.07
CA ARG A 169 4.89 18.14 -4.20
C ARG A 169 4.14 16.88 -3.76
N ALA A 170 4.73 16.09 -2.88
CA ALA A 170 4.17 14.86 -2.36
C ALA A 170 3.01 15.08 -1.38
N GLN A 171 2.71 16.30 -0.94
CA GLN A 171 1.50 16.65 -0.17
C GLN A 171 0.24 16.73 -1.05
N GLN A 172 0.40 16.99 -2.34
CA GLN A 172 -0.72 17.03 -3.29
C GLN A 172 -1.27 15.63 -3.51
N MET A 173 -2.60 15.48 -3.58
CA MET A 173 -3.25 14.17 -3.73
C MET A 173 -2.69 13.43 -4.95
N ASN A 174 -2.23 12.20 -4.72
CA ASN A 174 -1.71 11.37 -5.80
C ASN A 174 -2.86 10.90 -6.71
N SER A 175 -2.72 11.11 -8.01
CA SER A 175 -3.70 10.73 -9.04
C SER A 175 -3.63 9.25 -9.46
N GLY A 176 -2.90 8.42 -8.73
CA GLY A 176 -2.89 6.97 -8.90
C GLY A 176 -4.32 6.40 -8.83
N ARG A 177 -4.53 5.26 -9.51
CA ARG A 177 -5.84 4.60 -9.56
C ARG A 177 -6.43 4.46 -8.16
N LEU A 178 -7.68 4.87 -7.98
CA LEU A 178 -8.42 4.64 -6.74
C LEU A 178 -8.85 3.17 -6.66
N PRO A 179 -9.02 2.60 -5.46
CA PRO A 179 -9.62 1.28 -5.31
C PRO A 179 -10.96 1.25 -6.06
N LEU A 180 -11.20 0.15 -6.79
CA LEU A 180 -12.43 0.00 -7.55
C LEU A 180 -13.64 0.11 -6.60
N ASN A 181 -14.66 0.86 -7.00
CA ASN A 181 -15.97 0.80 -6.37
C ASN A 181 -16.44 -0.66 -6.40
N ILE A 182 -16.70 -1.23 -5.23
CA ILE A 182 -17.04 -2.65 -5.03
C ILE A 182 -18.41 -3.01 -5.64
N SER A 183 -19.18 -2.02 -6.13
CA SER A 183 -20.44 -2.24 -6.82
C SER A 183 -20.33 -2.10 -8.36
N SER A 184 -20.05 -3.19 -9.08
CA SER A 184 -20.66 -3.53 -10.40
C SER A 184 -19.89 -4.61 -11.18
N THR A 185 -19.85 -5.84 -10.66
CA THR A 185 -19.77 -7.01 -11.55
C THR A 185 -21.17 -7.53 -11.81
N LYS A 186 -21.88 -6.92 -12.76
CA LYS A 186 -22.86 -7.68 -13.55
C LYS A 186 -22.14 -8.20 -14.79
N PRO A 187 -22.24 -9.49 -15.13
CA PRO A 187 -21.70 -9.99 -16.38
C PRO A 187 -22.38 -9.25 -17.54
N GLN A 188 -21.60 -8.71 -18.47
CA GLN A 188 -22.13 -8.26 -19.75
C GLN A 188 -22.62 -9.49 -20.51
N THR A 189 -23.94 -9.68 -20.53
CA THR A 189 -24.58 -10.60 -21.45
C THR A 189 -24.31 -10.09 -22.87
N GLN A 190 -23.50 -10.82 -23.65
CA GLN A 190 -23.38 -10.56 -25.08
C GLN A 190 -24.74 -10.84 -25.72
N ALA A 191 -25.38 -9.80 -26.24
CA ALA A 191 -26.51 -9.94 -27.14
C ALA A 191 -25.99 -10.54 -28.46
N SER A 192 -26.33 -11.79 -28.72
CA SER A 192 -26.26 -12.38 -30.05
C SER A 192 -27.39 -11.79 -30.89
N THR A 193 -27.05 -10.92 -31.83
CA THR A 193 -27.98 -10.49 -32.88
C THR A 193 -27.88 -11.48 -34.04
N LEU A 194 -29.03 -12.04 -34.41
CA LEU A 194 -29.26 -12.70 -35.70
C LEU A 194 -29.45 -11.64 -36.79
#